data_AF-A0A517L9C7-F1
#
_entry.id   AF-A0A517L9C7-F1
#
_cell.length_a   1.000
_cell.length_b   1.000
_cell.length_c   1.000
_cell.angle_alpha   90.00
_cell.angle_beta   90.00
_cell.angle_gamma   90.00
#
_symmetry.space_group_name_H-M   'P 1'
#
loop_
_entity.id
_entity.type
_entity.pdbx_description
1 polymer ?
#
loop_
_entity_poly.entity_id
_entity_poly.type
_entity_poly.pdbx_seq_one_letter_code
_entity_poly.pdbx_strand_id
1 'polypeptide(L)'
;MSPSLERQMHHGNALTFQSKTINGNGTASENSQAKLATDADDLKDRLYVERSEKAFGSRAISLVDLPAGSLFLKITKATPSSKAYTSVQTGPNSHIELNSDIVFINHSCRPSVNFDMEKMEVRVSDDRDLRKGDPLTFFYPSTEWDMAQPFECNCGESVCKGLIDGAGKMNEGLVREYWLNGHTERMLDERRGDEEGSVKGGK
;
A
#
# COMPACT_ATOMS: atom_id res chain seq x y z
N MET A 1 37.97 -30.75 49.84
CA MET A 1 36.73 -30.56 49.04
C MET A 1 36.62 -29.06 48.80
N SER A 2 36.72 -28.65 47.55
CA SER A 2 37.18 -27.33 47.12
C SER A 2 36.28 -26.15 47.54
N PRO A 3 36.86 -24.98 47.87
CA PRO A 3 36.14 -23.77 48.28
C PRO A 3 35.99 -22.72 47.16
N SER A 4 35.13 -21.75 47.47
CA SER A 4 34.79 -20.45 46.87
C SER A 4 35.91 -19.66 46.16
N LEU A 5 35.55 -18.89 45.13
CA LEU A 5 36.29 -17.74 44.56
C LEU A 5 35.25 -16.67 44.16
N GLU A 6 35.05 -15.61 44.93
CA GLU A 6 35.79 -14.33 45.00
C GLU A 6 35.64 -13.37 43.81
N ARG A 7 35.35 -12.14 44.20
CA ARG A 7 35.02 -10.95 43.42
C ARG A 7 36.25 -10.05 43.49
N GLN A 8 36.73 -9.52 42.36
CA GLN A 8 37.67 -8.39 42.40
C GLN A 8 37.49 -7.46 41.21
N MET A 9 37.36 -6.18 41.55
CA MET A 9 37.52 -5.04 40.66
C MET A 9 39.01 -4.89 40.27
N HIS A 10 39.33 -4.23 39.16
CA HIS A 10 40.03 -2.95 39.20
C HIS A 10 40.60 -2.44 37.85
N HIS A 11 40.49 -1.10 37.73
CA HIS A 11 41.39 -0.12 37.12
C HIS A 11 41.68 -0.18 35.61
N GLY A 12 41.43 0.98 34.97
CA GLY A 12 41.72 1.22 33.56
C GLY A 12 43.13 1.72 33.30
N ASN A 13 43.35 2.18 32.08
CA ASN A 13 44.18 3.35 31.83
C ASN A 13 43.89 3.90 30.43
N ALA A 14 43.78 5.21 30.34
CA ALA A 14 43.81 5.95 29.08
C ALA A 14 45.27 6.09 28.62
N LEU A 15 45.53 5.98 27.32
CA LEU A 15 46.73 6.52 26.70
C LEU A 15 46.40 7.17 25.36
N THR A 16 47.05 8.32 25.19
CA THR A 16 46.80 9.41 24.26
C THR A 16 47.72 9.33 23.04
N PHE A 17 47.23 9.88 21.92
CA PHE A 17 47.92 10.47 20.76
C PHE A 17 49.08 9.73 20.08
N GLN A 18 48.93 9.51 18.76
CA GLN A 18 49.83 10.14 17.78
C GLN A 18 49.28 10.05 16.35
N SER A 19 49.34 11.19 15.66
CA SER A 19 49.03 11.39 14.25
C SER A 19 49.99 10.61 13.35
N LYS A 20 49.44 9.94 12.34
CA LYS A 20 50.16 9.58 11.11
C LYS A 20 49.36 10.09 9.92
N THR A 21 49.89 11.13 9.29
CA THR A 21 49.58 11.50 7.91
C THR A 21 50.10 10.39 6.99
N ILE A 22 49.22 9.84 6.16
CA ILE A 22 49.59 9.06 4.99
C ILE A 22 48.76 9.59 3.83
N ASN A 23 49.44 10.24 2.88
CA ASN A 23 48.90 10.59 1.57
C ASN A 23 48.65 9.29 0.80
N GLY A 24 47.38 9.01 0.51
CA GLY A 24 46.96 7.96 -0.39
C GLY A 24 45.90 8.51 -1.33
N ASN A 25 46.29 8.67 -2.59
CA ASN A 25 45.42 9.01 -3.70
C ASN A 25 44.40 7.87 -3.85
N GLY A 26 43.18 8.06 -3.33
CA GLY A 26 42.08 7.12 -3.39
C GLY A 26 40.87 7.81 -3.99
N THR A 27 40.67 7.57 -5.29
CA THR A 27 39.55 8.05 -6.08
C THR A 27 38.22 7.52 -5.55
N ALA A 28 37.24 8.42 -5.43
CA ALA A 28 35.80 8.21 -5.43
C ALA A 28 35.25 7.15 -4.45
N SER A 29 34.82 7.61 -3.27
CA SER A 29 33.71 6.97 -2.58
C SER A 29 32.42 7.60 -3.12
N GLU A 30 31.78 6.90 -4.07
CA GLU A 30 30.44 7.22 -4.52
C GLU A 30 29.50 7.26 -3.31
N ASN A 31 28.87 8.41 -3.15
CA ASN A 31 27.84 8.67 -2.17
C ASN A 31 26.63 7.80 -2.54
N SER A 32 26.41 6.70 -1.82
CA SER A 32 25.20 5.87 -1.96
C SER A 32 24.00 6.62 -1.36
N GLN A 33 23.55 7.67 -2.04
CA GLN A 33 22.23 8.24 -1.77
C GLN A 33 21.19 7.26 -2.30
N ALA A 34 20.44 6.66 -1.38
CA ALA A 34 19.24 5.91 -1.72
C ALA A 34 18.34 6.80 -2.60
N LYS A 35 18.02 6.31 -3.81
CA LYS A 35 17.11 6.98 -4.74
C LYS A 35 15.79 7.26 -3.99
N LEU A 36 15.41 8.54 -3.85
CA LEU A 36 14.19 8.94 -3.16
C LEU A 36 12.97 8.31 -3.85
N ALA A 37 11.96 7.93 -3.05
CA ALA A 37 10.73 7.29 -3.53
C ALA A 37 9.89 8.19 -4.49
N THR A 38 10.28 9.44 -4.68
CA THR A 38 9.52 10.47 -5.40
C THR A 38 9.92 10.67 -6.85
N ASP A 39 11.03 10.07 -7.31
CA ASP A 39 11.66 10.45 -8.59
C ASP A 39 11.55 9.35 -9.67
N ALA A 40 10.62 8.40 -9.53
CA ALA A 40 10.41 7.39 -10.56
C ALA A 40 9.42 7.89 -11.61
N ASP A 41 9.93 8.63 -12.60
CA ASP A 41 9.17 8.91 -13.82
C ASP A 41 8.88 7.63 -14.64
N ASP A 42 9.59 6.53 -14.35
CA ASP A 42 9.40 5.24 -15.00
C ASP A 42 8.93 4.15 -14.01
N LEU A 43 7.70 3.68 -14.23
CA LEU A 43 7.09 2.57 -13.49
C LEU A 43 7.92 1.28 -13.58
N LYS A 44 8.74 1.13 -14.64
CA LYS A 44 9.56 -0.07 -14.86
C LYS A 44 10.61 -0.31 -13.78
N ASP A 45 10.99 0.73 -13.03
CA ASP A 45 11.90 0.60 -11.89
C ASP A 45 11.18 0.19 -10.60
N ARG A 46 9.84 0.31 -10.56
CA ARG A 46 9.01 0.08 -9.36
C ARG A 46 8.21 -1.19 -9.41
N LEU A 47 7.73 -1.58 -10.58
CA LEU A 47 6.94 -2.78 -10.77
C LEU A 47 7.21 -3.43 -12.12
N TYR A 48 6.88 -4.71 -12.21
CA TYR A 48 6.65 -5.37 -13.50
C TYR A 48 5.27 -6.02 -13.50
N VAL A 49 4.72 -6.22 -14.69
CA VAL A 49 3.46 -6.96 -14.87
C VAL A 49 3.79 -8.40 -15.21
N GLU A 50 3.45 -9.31 -14.31
CA GLU A 50 3.44 -10.74 -14.59
C GLU A 50 2.20 -11.05 -15.42
N ARG A 51 2.40 -11.43 -16.69
CA ARG A 51 1.32 -11.72 -17.64
C ARG A 51 0.83 -13.15 -17.48
N SER A 52 -0.48 -13.34 -17.65
CA SER A 52 -1.14 -14.64 -17.60
C SER A 52 -2.13 -14.77 -18.74
N GLU A 53 -2.19 -15.97 -19.33
CA GLU A 53 -3.19 -16.36 -20.34
C GLU A 53 -4.59 -16.54 -19.75
N LYS A 54 -4.70 -16.74 -18.42
CA LYS A 54 -5.99 -16.76 -17.73
C LYS A 54 -6.57 -15.35 -17.66
N ALA A 55 -7.86 -15.22 -17.98
CA ALA A 55 -8.60 -13.99 -17.77
C ALA A 55 -8.42 -13.48 -16.34
N PHE A 56 -8.13 -12.18 -16.20
CA PHE A 56 -7.86 -11.49 -14.93
C PHE A 56 -6.69 -12.07 -14.10
N GLY A 57 -5.84 -12.92 -14.70
CA GLY A 57 -4.70 -13.53 -14.01
C GLY A 57 -3.42 -12.72 -14.05
N SER A 58 -3.35 -11.65 -14.87
CA SER A 58 -2.18 -10.78 -14.91
C SER A 58 -2.11 -9.95 -13.62
N ARG A 59 -0.91 -9.73 -13.08
CA ARG A 59 -0.72 -9.03 -11.80
C ARG A 59 0.52 -8.16 -11.78
N ALA A 60 0.46 -7.03 -11.09
CA ALA A 60 1.60 -6.18 -10.82
C ALA A 60 2.41 -6.71 -9.63
N ILE A 61 3.74 -6.76 -9.77
CA ILE A 61 4.68 -7.24 -8.76
C ILE A 61 5.66 -6.12 -8.43
N SER A 62 5.93 -5.90 -7.13
CA SER A 62 6.89 -4.88 -6.68
C SER A 62 8.32 -5.25 -7.06
N LEU A 63 9.09 -4.26 -7.52
CA LEU A 63 10.54 -4.37 -7.75
C LEU A 63 11.38 -3.76 -6.61
N VAL A 64 10.74 -3.19 -5.60
CA VAL A 64 11.38 -2.43 -4.53
C VAL A 64 10.91 -2.88 -3.15
N ASP A 65 11.77 -2.67 -2.16
CA ASP A 65 11.41 -2.75 -0.74
C ASP A 65 11.05 -1.36 -0.24
N LEU A 66 9.93 -1.22 0.48
CA LEU A 66 9.50 0.04 1.09
C LEU A 66 8.86 -0.23 2.46
N PRO A 67 9.12 0.63 3.47
CA PRO A 67 8.43 0.56 4.75
C PRO A 67 6.92 0.80 4.62
N ALA A 68 6.15 0.27 5.57
CA ALA A 68 4.72 0.58 5.73
C ALA A 68 4.43 2.09 5.65
N GLY A 69 3.30 2.46 5.01
CA GLY A 69 2.87 3.86 4.85
C GLY A 69 3.68 4.74 3.87
N SER A 70 4.78 4.20 3.31
CA SER A 70 5.63 4.92 2.37
C SER A 70 4.91 5.22 1.05
N LEU A 71 5.28 6.31 0.40
CA LEU A 71 4.84 6.58 -0.97
C LEU A 71 5.42 5.53 -1.92
N PHE A 72 4.57 4.79 -2.62
CA PHE A 72 4.99 3.87 -3.68
C PHE A 72 5.13 4.62 -5.01
N LEU A 73 4.14 5.41 -5.43
CA LEU A 73 4.20 6.26 -6.63
C LEU A 73 3.10 7.34 -6.61
N LYS A 74 3.25 8.34 -7.48
CA LYS A 74 2.19 9.29 -7.83
C LYS A 74 1.44 8.85 -9.08
N ILE A 75 0.13 9.05 -9.10
CA ILE A 75 -0.75 8.75 -10.24
C ILE A 75 -0.81 9.99 -11.13
N THR A 76 0.02 10.02 -12.16
CA THR A 76 0.21 11.21 -13.01
C THR A 76 -0.40 11.11 -14.41
N LYS A 77 -0.75 9.89 -14.86
CA LYS A 77 -1.26 9.63 -16.22
C LYS A 77 -2.78 9.50 -16.30
N ALA A 78 -3.47 9.53 -15.17
CA ALA A 78 -4.88 9.24 -15.12
C ALA A 78 -5.72 10.31 -15.82
N THR A 79 -6.84 9.87 -16.40
CA THR A 79 -7.82 10.76 -17.06
C THR A 79 -9.23 10.47 -16.54
N PRO A 80 -10.13 11.47 -16.48
CA PRO A 80 -11.52 11.24 -16.12
C PRO A 80 -12.17 10.16 -16.99
N SER A 81 -13.03 9.33 -16.39
CA SER A 81 -13.76 8.27 -17.09
C SER A 81 -15.13 8.02 -16.45
N SER A 82 -15.92 7.16 -17.10
CA SER A 82 -17.12 6.56 -16.51
C SER A 82 -16.74 5.26 -15.78
N LYS A 83 -17.56 4.88 -14.80
CA LYS A 83 -17.45 3.58 -14.11
C LYS A 83 -17.30 2.42 -15.10
N ALA A 84 -16.21 1.69 -14.96
CA ALA A 84 -15.82 0.53 -15.77
C ALA A 84 -15.01 -0.45 -14.90
N TYR A 85 -14.70 -1.64 -15.42
CA TYR A 85 -13.94 -2.64 -14.65
C TYR A 85 -12.48 -2.21 -14.37
N THR A 86 -11.92 -1.32 -15.19
CA THR A 86 -10.56 -0.77 -15.09
C THR A 86 -10.48 0.59 -14.40
N SER A 87 -11.63 1.24 -14.24
CA SER A 87 -11.69 2.57 -13.65
C SER A 87 -11.56 2.52 -12.14
N VAL A 88 -11.10 3.61 -11.53
CA VAL A 88 -11.06 3.79 -10.08
C VAL A 88 -11.93 4.98 -9.70
N GLN A 89 -12.80 4.82 -8.70
CA GLN A 89 -13.64 5.85 -8.16
C GLN A 89 -12.82 6.85 -7.34
N THR A 90 -12.98 8.14 -7.65
CA THR A 90 -12.29 9.25 -6.97
C THR A 90 -13.22 10.17 -6.19
N GLY A 91 -14.53 9.92 -6.28
CA GLY A 91 -15.58 10.71 -5.65
C GLY A 91 -16.95 10.05 -5.86
N PRO A 92 -18.02 10.58 -5.24
CA PRO A 92 -19.35 9.94 -5.31
C PRO A 92 -19.86 9.71 -6.75
N ASN A 93 -19.50 10.61 -7.67
CA ASN A 93 -19.93 10.57 -9.06
C ASN A 93 -18.75 10.72 -10.06
N SER A 94 -17.53 10.36 -9.66
CA SER A 94 -16.35 10.53 -10.51
C SER A 94 -15.44 9.30 -10.51
N HIS A 95 -14.94 8.97 -11.69
CA HIS A 95 -14.01 7.89 -11.95
C HIS A 95 -12.83 8.37 -12.80
N ILE A 96 -11.73 7.63 -12.73
CA ILE A 96 -10.56 7.80 -13.59
C ILE A 96 -10.17 6.49 -14.27
N GLU A 97 -9.58 6.58 -15.45
CA GLU A 97 -8.75 5.52 -16.02
C GLU A 97 -7.29 5.78 -15.66
N LEU A 98 -6.57 4.75 -15.21
CA LEU A 98 -5.20 4.88 -14.68
C LEU A 98 -4.14 5.09 -15.77
N ASN A 99 -4.42 4.67 -17.01
CA ASN A 99 -3.55 4.80 -18.19
C ASN A 99 -2.09 4.36 -17.95
N SER A 100 -1.90 3.35 -17.11
CA SER A 100 -0.59 2.85 -16.73
C SER A 100 -0.68 1.43 -16.16
N ASP A 101 0.46 0.76 -16.01
CA ASP A 101 0.54 -0.64 -15.58
C ASP A 101 0.02 -0.89 -14.16
N ILE A 102 -0.24 0.15 -13.37
CA ILE A 102 -0.91 0.02 -12.06
C ILE A 102 -2.37 -0.46 -12.20
N VAL A 103 -2.94 -0.48 -13.41
CA VAL A 103 -4.22 -1.15 -13.70
C VAL A 103 -4.18 -2.66 -13.43
N PHE A 104 -2.99 -3.26 -13.33
CA PHE A 104 -2.79 -4.68 -12.97
C PHE A 104 -2.59 -4.90 -11.47
N ILE A 105 -2.75 -3.88 -10.63
CA ILE A 105 -2.78 -4.04 -9.17
C ILE A 105 -4.13 -4.64 -8.80
N ASN A 106 -4.13 -5.94 -8.49
CA ASN A 106 -5.34 -6.70 -8.25
C ASN A 106 -5.89 -6.51 -6.83
N HIS A 107 -7.06 -7.09 -6.58
CA HIS A 107 -7.65 -7.10 -5.24
C HIS A 107 -6.92 -8.04 -4.28
N SER A 108 -6.81 -7.63 -3.01
CA SER A 108 -6.61 -8.55 -1.88
C SER A 108 -7.40 -8.07 -0.66
N CYS A 109 -7.91 -9.01 0.15
CA CYS A 109 -8.50 -8.72 1.45
C CYS A 109 -7.44 -8.43 2.54
N ARG A 110 -6.15 -8.64 2.25
CA ARG A 110 -5.01 -8.14 3.02
C ARG A 110 -4.07 -7.42 2.04
N PRO A 111 -4.36 -6.16 1.71
CA PRO A 111 -3.68 -5.44 0.65
C PRO A 111 -2.21 -5.17 0.99
N SER A 112 -1.41 -4.89 -0.04
CA SER A 112 -0.02 -4.43 0.11
C SER A 112 0.14 -2.93 -0.16
N VAL A 113 -0.83 -2.32 -0.85
CA VAL A 113 -0.88 -0.89 -1.10
C VAL A 113 -2.29 -0.32 -0.93
N ASN A 114 -2.36 0.97 -0.65
CA ASN A 114 -3.56 1.80 -0.60
C ASN A 114 -3.56 2.77 -1.79
N PHE A 115 -4.73 2.95 -2.41
CA PHE A 115 -4.97 3.94 -3.45
C PHE A 115 -5.54 5.21 -2.80
N ASP A 116 -4.68 6.20 -2.54
CA ASP A 116 -5.04 7.52 -2.01
C ASP A 116 -5.48 8.44 -3.15
N MET A 117 -6.78 8.46 -3.43
CA MET A 117 -7.36 9.25 -4.53
C MET A 117 -7.49 10.73 -4.18
N GLU A 118 -7.41 11.10 -2.89
CA GLU A 118 -7.37 12.51 -2.48
C GLU A 118 -6.02 13.14 -2.85
N LYS A 119 -4.93 12.37 -2.73
CA LYS A 119 -3.58 12.83 -3.09
C LYS A 119 -3.12 12.38 -4.47
N MET A 120 -3.87 11.52 -5.14
CA MET A 120 -3.46 10.85 -6.38
C MET A 120 -2.15 10.07 -6.18
N GLU A 121 -2.10 9.26 -5.13
CA GLU A 121 -0.94 8.48 -4.73
C GLU A 121 -1.28 7.00 -4.54
N VAL A 122 -0.31 6.13 -4.80
CA VAL A 122 -0.32 4.76 -4.29
C VAL A 122 0.68 4.70 -3.14
N ARG A 123 0.24 4.23 -1.98
CA ARG A 123 1.05 4.16 -0.75
C ARG A 123 1.14 2.71 -0.29
N VAL A 124 2.24 2.32 0.32
CA VAL A 124 2.34 1.02 1.00
C VAL A 124 1.33 0.98 2.13
N SER A 125 0.66 -0.15 2.33
CA SER A 125 -0.29 -0.31 3.44
C SER A 125 0.38 -0.04 4.80
N ASP A 126 -0.39 0.48 5.75
CA ASP A 126 0.15 0.94 7.04
C ASP A 126 0.48 -0.22 8.00
N ASP A 127 -0.04 -1.42 7.74
CA ASP A 127 0.05 -2.61 8.59
C ASP A 127 1.20 -3.56 8.21
N ARG A 128 1.90 -3.30 7.08
CA ARG A 128 3.03 -4.11 6.63
C ARG A 128 4.00 -3.37 5.73
N ASP A 129 5.27 -3.76 5.81
CA ASP A 129 6.26 -3.41 4.79
C ASP A 129 5.91 -4.06 3.44
N LEU A 130 6.32 -3.40 2.36
CA LEU A 130 6.35 -3.95 1.01
C LEU A 130 7.73 -4.52 0.72
N ARG A 131 7.80 -5.75 0.24
CA ARG A 131 9.05 -6.37 -0.20
C ARG A 131 9.11 -6.47 -1.72
N LYS A 132 10.34 -6.46 -2.26
CA LYS A 132 10.56 -6.82 -3.66
C LYS A 132 10.03 -8.24 -3.91
N GLY A 133 9.27 -8.40 -4.99
CA GLY A 133 8.61 -9.65 -5.33
C GLY A 133 7.21 -9.82 -4.74
N ASP A 134 6.78 -8.93 -3.83
CA ASP A 134 5.40 -8.95 -3.34
C ASP A 134 4.42 -8.58 -4.46
N PRO A 135 3.27 -9.28 -4.57
CA PRO A 135 2.15 -8.80 -5.37
C PRO A 135 1.67 -7.44 -4.87
N LEU A 136 1.52 -6.50 -5.79
CA LEU A 136 0.86 -5.23 -5.52
C LEU A 136 -0.65 -5.48 -5.55
N THR A 137 -1.31 -5.27 -4.42
CA THR A 137 -2.74 -5.48 -4.27
C THR A 137 -3.37 -4.40 -3.41
N PHE A 138 -4.62 -4.04 -3.69
CA PHE A 138 -5.37 -3.10 -2.86
C PHE A 138 -6.78 -3.62 -2.57
N PHE A 139 -7.41 -3.08 -1.53
CA PHE A 139 -8.78 -3.44 -1.19
C PHE A 139 -9.74 -2.60 -2.05
N TYR A 140 -10.26 -3.17 -3.14
CA TYR A 140 -11.12 -2.43 -4.09
C TYR A 140 -12.26 -1.61 -3.44
N PRO A 141 -12.99 -2.12 -2.42
CA PRO A 141 -14.02 -1.34 -1.75
C PRO A 141 -13.51 -0.09 -1.01
N SER A 142 -12.20 0.09 -0.83
CA SER A 142 -11.63 1.34 -0.30
C SER A 142 -11.82 2.53 -1.25
N THR A 143 -12.00 2.29 -2.56
CA THR A 143 -12.34 3.30 -3.57
C THR A 143 -13.76 3.11 -4.07
N GLU A 144 -14.15 1.87 -4.39
CA GLU A 144 -15.40 1.59 -5.09
C GLU A 144 -16.60 1.45 -4.14
N TRP A 145 -17.58 2.33 -4.29
CA TRP A 145 -18.88 2.21 -3.65
C TRP A 145 -19.73 1.09 -4.25
N ASP A 146 -19.81 1.07 -5.58
CA ASP A 146 -20.51 0.07 -6.37
C ASP A 146 -19.63 -0.32 -7.55
N MET A 147 -19.33 -1.61 -7.67
CA MET A 147 -18.43 -2.10 -8.70
C MET A 147 -19.17 -2.43 -10.01
N ALA A 148 -18.55 -2.07 -11.15
CA ALA A 148 -19.04 -2.44 -12.48
C ALA A 148 -19.11 -3.96 -12.69
N GLN A 149 -18.17 -4.69 -12.08
CA GLN A 149 -18.07 -6.14 -12.18
C GLN A 149 -17.70 -6.74 -10.82
N PRO A 150 -18.69 -7.12 -9.99
CA PRO A 150 -18.46 -7.91 -8.79
C PRO A 150 -17.81 -9.27 -9.08
N PHE A 151 -17.08 -9.83 -8.12
CA PHE A 151 -16.41 -11.12 -8.28
C PHE A 151 -16.24 -11.89 -6.96
N GLU A 152 -16.16 -13.22 -7.05
CA GLU A 152 -15.77 -14.09 -5.93
C GLU A 152 -14.26 -14.02 -5.71
N CYS A 153 -13.83 -13.56 -4.53
CA CYS A 153 -12.43 -13.35 -4.23
C CYS A 153 -11.68 -14.66 -4.00
N ASN A 154 -10.53 -14.76 -4.65
CA ASN A 154 -9.60 -15.88 -4.55
C ASN A 154 -8.20 -15.44 -4.07
N CYS A 155 -8.12 -14.34 -3.30
CA CYS A 155 -6.85 -13.78 -2.84
C CYS A 155 -6.02 -14.72 -1.93
N GLY A 156 -6.66 -15.76 -1.37
CA GLY A 156 -6.00 -16.77 -0.54
C GLY A 156 -5.69 -16.33 0.89
N GLU A 157 -6.07 -15.11 1.28
CA GLU A 157 -5.87 -14.58 2.63
C GLU A 157 -6.88 -15.18 3.61
N SER A 158 -6.44 -15.42 4.86
CA SER A 158 -7.30 -15.96 5.92
C SER A 158 -8.46 -15.02 6.31
N VAL A 159 -8.29 -13.72 6.03
CA VAL A 159 -9.28 -12.66 6.25
C VAL A 159 -10.13 -12.38 5.01
N CYS A 160 -10.16 -13.28 4.03
CA CYS A 160 -10.91 -13.12 2.79
C CYS A 160 -12.40 -12.87 3.06
N LYS A 161 -12.97 -11.87 2.36
CA LYS A 161 -14.38 -11.47 2.51
C LYS A 161 -15.32 -12.21 1.54
N GLY A 162 -14.79 -13.08 0.68
CA GLY A 162 -15.59 -13.81 -0.32
C GLY A 162 -15.98 -12.91 -1.49
N LEU A 163 -17.26 -12.57 -1.61
CA LEU A 163 -17.75 -11.69 -2.68
C LEU A 163 -17.26 -10.24 -2.48
N ILE A 164 -16.75 -9.64 -3.55
CA ILE A 164 -16.34 -8.23 -3.61
C ILE A 164 -17.22 -7.50 -4.62
N ASP A 165 -18.06 -6.57 -4.15
CA ASP A 165 -19.08 -5.88 -4.95
C ASP A 165 -19.19 -4.37 -4.70
N GLY A 166 -18.29 -3.83 -3.86
CA GLY A 166 -18.19 -2.41 -3.49
C GLY A 166 -18.66 -2.14 -2.05
N ALA A 167 -18.14 -1.06 -1.45
CA ALA A 167 -18.41 -0.72 -0.05
C ALA A 167 -19.90 -0.50 0.26
N GLY A 168 -20.67 -0.05 -0.74
CA GLY A 168 -22.10 0.24 -0.62
C GLY A 168 -22.97 -0.98 -0.34
N LYS A 169 -22.48 -2.19 -0.60
CA LYS A 169 -23.21 -3.46 -0.36
C LYS A 169 -22.60 -4.32 0.73
N MET A 170 -21.39 -4.00 1.17
CA MET A 170 -20.71 -4.69 2.26
C MET A 170 -21.15 -4.18 3.64
N ASN A 171 -21.00 -5.05 4.65
CA ASN A 171 -21.21 -4.67 6.05
C ASN A 171 -20.24 -3.53 6.45
N GLU A 172 -20.79 -2.43 6.97
CA GLU A 172 -20.02 -1.24 7.34
C GLU A 172 -18.87 -1.54 8.32
N GLY A 173 -19.13 -2.38 9.34
CA GLY A 173 -18.13 -2.76 10.33
C GLY A 173 -16.91 -3.44 9.68
N LEU A 174 -17.15 -4.31 8.69
CA LEU A 174 -16.07 -4.99 7.96
C LEU A 174 -15.32 -4.03 7.01
N VAL A 175 -16.01 -3.10 6.37
CA VAL A 175 -15.38 -2.13 5.45
C VAL A 175 -14.47 -1.18 6.22
N ARG A 176 -14.90 -0.73 7.41
CA ARG A 176 -14.15 0.18 8.28
C ARG A 176 -12.94 -0.47 8.98
N GLU A 177 -12.71 -1.78 8.80
CA GLU A 177 -11.44 -2.42 9.19
C GLU A 177 -10.27 -2.00 8.26
N TYR A 178 -10.57 -1.42 7.10
CA TYR A 178 -9.59 -1.03 6.09
C TYR A 178 -9.33 0.47 6.08
N TRP A 179 -8.21 0.85 5.47
CA TRP A 179 -8.01 2.23 5.03
C TRP A 179 -9.01 2.55 3.91
N LEU A 180 -9.73 3.68 4.01
CA LEU A 180 -10.76 4.10 3.06
C LEU A 180 -10.44 5.50 2.52
N ASN A 181 -10.81 5.74 1.26
CA ASN A 181 -10.82 7.10 0.72
C ASN A 181 -11.95 7.90 1.38
N GLY A 182 -11.77 9.21 1.54
CA GLY A 182 -12.76 10.05 2.21
C GLY A 182 -14.10 10.12 1.47
N HIS A 183 -14.17 9.88 0.16
CA HIS A 183 -15.46 9.76 -0.52
C HIS A 183 -16.22 8.52 -0.08
N THR A 184 -15.54 7.38 0.07
CA THR A 184 -16.13 6.13 0.56
C THR A 184 -16.62 6.30 1.99
N GLU A 185 -15.81 6.92 2.85
CA GLU A 185 -16.18 7.24 4.24
C GLU A 185 -17.48 8.07 4.31
N ARG A 186 -17.54 9.15 3.52
CA ARG A 186 -18.73 10.02 3.46
C ARG A 186 -19.98 9.26 3.00
N MET A 187 -19.86 8.42 1.98
CA MET A 187 -21.00 7.63 1.49
C MET A 187 -21.47 6.58 2.51
N LEU A 188 -20.56 5.99 3.31
CA LEU A 188 -20.93 5.10 4.41
C LEU A 188 -21.73 5.87 5.48
N ASP A 189 -21.26 7.06 5.87
CA ASP A 189 -21.95 7.90 6.86
C ASP A 189 -23.34 8.35 6.36
N GLU A 190 -23.47 8.71 5.08
CA GLU A 190 -24.74 9.08 4.44
C GLU A 190 -25.73 7.90 4.49
N ARG A 191 -25.31 6.70 4.06
CA ARG A 191 -26.14 5.48 4.10
C ARG A 191 -26.66 5.19 5.52
N ARG A 192 -25.78 5.28 6.53
CA ARG A 192 -26.17 5.07 7.94
C ARG A 192 -27.22 6.10 8.39
N GLY A 193 -27.06 7.37 8.01
CA GLY A 193 -28.03 8.43 8.30
C GLY A 193 -29.41 8.16 7.69
N ASP A 194 -29.44 7.68 6.45
CA ASP A 194 -30.68 7.33 5.75
C ASP A 194 -31.41 6.13 6.38
N GLU A 195 -30.66 5.12 6.81
CA GLU A 195 -31.20 3.96 7.54
C GLU A 195 -31.78 4.36 8.89
N GLU A 196 -31.07 5.18 9.68
CA GLU A 196 -31.55 5.67 10.98
C GLU A 196 -32.76 6.61 10.85
N GLY A 197 -32.81 7.42 9.80
CA GLY A 197 -33.95 8.30 9.49
C GLY A 197 -35.19 7.52 9.08
N SER A 198 -35.02 6.47 8.27
CA SER A 198 -36.12 5.60 7.81
C SER A 198 -36.77 4.83 8.95
N VAL A 199 -35.99 4.37 9.94
CA VAL A 199 -36.52 3.68 11.13
C VAL A 199 -37.38 4.59 12.02
N LYS A 200 -37.11 5.91 12.04
CA LYS A 200 -37.86 6.87 12.86
C LYS A 200 -39.14 7.38 12.20
N GLY A 201 -39.25 7.32 10.87
CA GLY A 201 -40.40 7.83 10.10
C GLY A 201 -41.55 6.84 9.85
N GLY A 202 -41.40 5.57 10.24
CA GLY A 202 -42.37 4.50 9.96
C GLY A 202 -43.37 4.19 11.10
N LYS A 203 -43.76 5.16 11.91
CA LYS A 203 -44.80 5.00 12.95
C LYS A 203 -46.10 5.70 12.59
#